data_AF-H0FSW6-F1
#
_entry.id   AF-H0FSW6-F1
#
_cell.length_a   1.000
_cell.length_b   1.000
_cell.length_c   1.000
_cell.angle_alpha   90.00
_cell.angle_beta   90.00
_cell.angle_gamma   90.00
#
_symmetry.space_group_name_H-M   'P 1'
#
loop_
_entity.id
_entity.type
_entity.pdbx_description
1 polymer ?
#
loop_
_entity_poly.entity_id
_entity_poly.type
_entity_poly.pdbx_seq_one_letter_code
_entity_poly.pdbx_strand_id
1 'polypeptide(L)' 'MVQETLKRDPMSGHLFVFRGRSGGLVKVIWHDGQGACLFTKKLERG' A
#
# COMPACT_ATOMS: atom_id res chain seq x y z
N MET A 1 6.70 -5.20 6.32
CA MET A 1 6.83 -5.05 4.83
C MET A 1 7.50 -3.76 4.38
N VAL A 2 6.99 -2.55 4.67
CA VAL A 2 7.67 -1.31 4.22
C VAL A 2 9.07 -1.15 4.83
N GLN A 3 9.18 -1.23 6.15
CA GLN A 3 10.47 -1.16 6.84
C GLN A 3 11.29 -2.45 6.66
N GLU A 4 10.70 -3.60 6.93
CA GLU A 4 11.46 -4.87 6.98
C GLU A 4 11.81 -5.44 5.60
N THR A 5 10.93 -5.28 4.60
CA THR A 5 11.10 -5.90 3.26
C THR A 5 11.61 -4.88 2.26
N LEU A 6 10.95 -3.72 2.17
CA LEU A 6 11.33 -2.67 1.22
C LEU A 6 12.47 -1.79 1.72
N LYS A 7 12.80 -1.85 3.03
CA LYS A 7 13.85 -1.03 3.67
C LYS A 7 13.66 0.46 3.39
N ARG A 8 12.40 0.92 3.44
CA ARG A 8 12.03 2.33 3.25
C ARG A 8 11.35 2.88 4.49
N ASP A 9 11.46 4.19 4.65
CA ASP A 9 10.73 4.92 5.68
C ASP A 9 9.23 4.98 5.32
N PRO A 10 8.33 4.44 6.16
CA PRO A 10 6.89 4.49 5.93
C PRO A 10 6.28 5.90 6.06
N MET A 11 6.99 6.84 6.67
CA MET A 11 6.52 8.21 6.91
C MET A 11 6.87 9.18 5.76
N SER A 12 7.64 8.70 4.77
CA SER A 12 8.21 9.50 3.68
C SER A 12 7.21 10.07 2.66
N GLY A 13 5.91 9.86 2.84
CA GLY A 13 4.88 10.26 1.87
C GLY A 13 4.79 9.37 0.62
N HIS A 14 5.65 8.35 0.50
CA HIS A 14 5.59 7.41 -0.60
C HIS A 14 4.30 6.58 -0.58
N LEU A 15 3.77 6.31 -1.78
CA LEU A 15 2.69 5.34 -1.97
C LEU A 15 3.28 3.92 -2.02
N PHE A 16 2.98 3.11 -1.02
CA PHE A 16 3.30 1.69 -1.02
C PHE A 16 2.12 0.89 -1.56
N VAL A 17 2.32 0.25 -2.71
CA VAL A 17 1.28 -0.51 -3.42
C VAL A 17 1.52 -2.00 -3.23
N PHE A 18 0.49 -2.71 -2.75
CA PHE A 18 0.52 -4.14 -2.51
C PHE A 18 -0.59 -4.83 -3.27
N ARG A 19 -0.23 -5.86 -4.05
CA ARG A 19 -1.19 -6.74 -4.70
C ARG A 19 -1.37 -8.00 -3.87
N GLY A 20 -2.62 -8.35 -3.55
CA GLY A 20 -2.93 -9.61 -2.88
C GLY A 20 -2.53 -10.80 -3.75
N ARG A 21 -2.14 -11.92 -3.11
CA ARG A 21 -1.64 -13.12 -3.81
C ARG A 21 -2.60 -13.68 -4.87
N SER A 22 -3.92 -13.57 -4.63
CA SER A 22 -4.95 -14.00 -5.58
C SER A 22 -5.18 -13.03 -6.76
N GLY A 23 -4.50 -11.88 -6.78
CA GLY A 23 -4.61 -10.85 -7.81
C GLY A 23 -5.87 -9.99 -7.76
N GLY A 24 -6.89 -10.38 -6.99
CA GLY A 24 -8.18 -9.66 -6.93
C GLY A 24 -8.18 -8.43 -6.00
N LEU A 25 -7.07 -8.08 -5.36
CA LEU A 25 -7.01 -6.99 -4.39
C LEU A 25 -5.75 -6.15 -4.58
N VAL A 26 -5.91 -4.83 -4.55
CA VAL A 26 -4.83 -3.85 -4.44
C VAL A 26 -5.04 -3.02 -3.19
N LYS A 27 -3.99 -2.87 -2.39
CA LYS A 27 -3.92 -1.96 -1.24
C LYS A 27 -2.85 -0.91 -1.50
N VAL A 28 -3.17 0.34 -1.27
CA VAL A 28 -2.24 1.47 -1.34
C VAL A 28 -2.22 2.15 0.01
N ILE A 29 -1.05 2.25 0.63
CA ILE A 29 -0.87 2.94 1.92
C ILE A 29 0.19 4.02 1.78
N TRP A 30 -0.07 5.19 2.36
CA TRP A 30 0.86 6.31 2.41
C TRP A 30 0.62 7.13 3.68
N HIS A 31 1.62 7.88 4.10
CA HIS A 31 1.51 8.85 5.19
C HIS A 31 1.38 10.25 4.59
N ASP A 32 0.33 11.01 4.91
CA ASP A 32 0.08 12.34 4.33
C ASP A 32 0.74 13.49 5.11
N GLY A 33 1.47 13.16 6.18
CA GLY A 33 2.11 14.11 7.08
C GLY A 33 1.30 14.35 8.37
N GLN A 34 0.02 13.98 8.41
CA GLN A 34 -0.83 14.03 9.60
C GLN A 34 -1.21 12.61 10.07
N GLY A 35 -1.34 11.68 9.15
CA GLY A 35 -1.61 10.28 9.46
C GLY A 35 -1.43 9.36 8.27
N ALA A 36 -1.77 8.09 8.48
CA ALA A 36 -1.75 7.08 7.43
C ALA A 36 -3.10 7.03 6.71
N CYS A 37 -3.05 7.05 5.38
CA CYS A 37 -4.20 6.82 4.52
C CYS A 37 -4.10 5.42 3.90
N LEU A 38 -5.25 4.75 3.77
CA LEU A 38 -5.37 3.44 3.14
C LEU A 38 -6.45 3.47 2.06
N PHE A 39 -6.05 3.15 0.83
CA PHE A 39 -6.98 2.86 -0.25
C PHE A 39 -6.96 1.35 -0.55
N THR A 40 -8.14 0.75 -0.67
CA THR A 40 -8.29 -0.66 -1.03
C THR A 40 -9.24 -0.80 -2.21
N LYS A 41 -8.79 -1.49 -3.27
CA LYS A 41 -9.59 -1.78 -4.46
C LYS A 41 -9.67 -3.28 -4.70
N LYS A 42 -10.88 -3.81 -4.73
CA LYS A 42 -11.17 -5.13 -5.28
C LYS A 42 -11.20 -5.01 -6.80
N LEU A 43 -10.43 -5.84 -7.49
CA LEU A 43 -10.42 -5.93 -8.94
C LEU A 43 -11.42 -7.00 -9.36
N GLU A 44 -12.26 -6.66 -10.34
CA GLU A 44 -13.11 -7.64 -11.00
C GLU A 44 -12.25 -8.55 -11.87
N ARG A 45 -12.73 -9.79 -12.06
CA ARG A 45 -12.16 -10.66 -13.09
C ARG A 45 -12.66 -10.09 -14.42
N GLY A 46 -11.73 -9.80 -15.33
CA GLY A 46 -12.07 -9.46 -16.71
C GLY A 46 -12.80 -10.62 -17.39
#